data_AF-A0A6C0DMX9-F1
#
_entry.id   AF-A0A6C0DMX9-F1
#
_cell.length_a   1.000
_cell.length_b   1.000
_cell.length_c   1.000
_cell.angle_alpha   90.00
_cell.angle_beta   90.00
_cell.angle_gamma   90.00
#
_symmetry.space_group_name_H-M   'P 1'
#
loop_
_entity.id
_entity.type
_entity.pdbx_description
1 polymer ?
#
loop_
_entity_poly.entity_id
_entity_poly.type
_entity_poly.pdbx_seq_one_letter_code
_entity_poly.pdbx_strand_id
1 'polypeptide(L)'
;MSYEDIERVAYAYDGVVYGGYIRDKMIATYYTQNYYLKGNAESDFYNAKIHKSSVRRMTAPNDIDIYFKRQEIADRFIDELHSFGDVLIVRNNDATYTGIYSLIKHKQLIVDSRLTIDISYPYANTEKECEDIEPPFNNLDMLCNGFVKDANGIRYSSTTGTYIDDLDEVERKREIARITLDMYEMKTELTGGLKIEEPYIVGRVVKMINRRFSWHIVNAPFAYIKCGVVVCKCCNETVNGGYRVNKNVYARECFYEKLYNKEFKRELNVVIDGEKLSFI
;
A
#
# COMPACT_ATOMS: atom_id res chain seq x y z
N MET A 1 20.03 -10.92 -4.77
CA MET A 1 18.70 -11.37 -5.29
C MET A 1 17.90 -10.19 -5.84
N SER A 2 16.99 -10.37 -6.83
CA SER A 2 16.03 -9.33 -7.26
C SER A 2 14.59 -9.64 -6.79
N TYR A 3 13.67 -8.67 -6.92
CA TYR A 3 12.24 -8.93 -6.64
C TYR A 3 11.62 -9.95 -7.61
N GLU A 4 12.09 -10.02 -8.86
CA GLU A 4 11.66 -11.03 -9.83
C GLU A 4 12.10 -12.44 -9.42
N ASP A 5 13.29 -12.59 -8.81
CA ASP A 5 13.70 -13.87 -8.23
C ASP A 5 12.78 -14.27 -7.08
N ILE A 6 12.43 -13.33 -6.20
CA ILE A 6 11.51 -13.56 -5.08
C ILE A 6 10.12 -13.98 -5.57
N GLU A 7 9.57 -13.29 -6.58
CA GLU A 7 8.30 -13.66 -7.20
C GLU A 7 8.33 -15.09 -7.73
N ARG A 8 9.40 -15.46 -8.47
CA ARG A 8 9.55 -16.79 -9.06
C ARG A 8 9.53 -17.87 -7.99
N VAL A 9 10.27 -17.67 -6.90
CA VAL A 9 10.29 -18.60 -5.76
C VAL A 9 8.91 -18.63 -5.09
N ALA A 10 8.29 -17.48 -4.85
CA ALA A 10 6.96 -17.42 -4.24
C ALA A 10 5.93 -18.23 -5.03
N TYR A 11 5.89 -18.09 -6.36
CA TYR A 11 4.96 -18.83 -7.21
C TYR A 11 5.26 -20.34 -7.29
N ALA A 12 6.51 -20.76 -7.11
CA ALA A 12 6.85 -22.17 -7.00
C ALA A 12 6.26 -22.82 -5.72
N TYR A 13 5.90 -22.00 -4.73
CA TYR A 13 5.26 -22.41 -3.48
C TYR A 13 3.79 -21.94 -3.39
N ASP A 14 3.12 -21.71 -4.51
CA ASP A 14 1.72 -21.24 -4.57
C ASP A 14 1.48 -19.94 -3.76
N GLY A 15 2.50 -19.11 -3.64
CA GLY A 15 2.45 -17.82 -2.97
C GLY A 15 1.68 -16.78 -3.78
N VAL A 16 0.96 -15.91 -3.07
CA VAL A 16 0.21 -14.79 -3.64
C VAL A 16 0.90 -13.49 -3.27
N VAL A 17 1.44 -12.77 -4.25
CA VAL A 17 2.03 -11.45 -4.06
C VAL A 17 0.94 -10.39 -4.11
N TYR A 18 0.95 -9.41 -3.21
CA TYR A 18 -0.15 -8.43 -3.13
C TYR A 18 0.33 -7.02 -2.75
N GLY A 19 -0.62 -6.10 -2.68
CA GLY A 19 -0.42 -4.78 -2.09
C GLY A 19 0.43 -3.84 -2.96
N GLY A 20 1.33 -3.10 -2.29
CA GLY A 20 2.02 -1.98 -2.92
C GLY A 20 2.94 -2.37 -4.06
N TYR A 21 3.52 -3.58 -3.98
CA TYR A 21 4.41 -4.12 -4.99
C TYR A 21 3.71 -4.31 -6.35
N ILE A 22 2.52 -4.93 -6.36
CA ILE A 22 1.77 -5.20 -7.59
C ILE A 22 1.34 -3.90 -8.26
N ARG A 23 0.79 -2.97 -7.47
CA ARG A 23 0.42 -1.63 -7.94
C ARG A 23 1.58 -0.92 -8.61
N ASP A 24 2.74 -0.88 -7.96
CA ASP A 24 3.92 -0.19 -8.45
C ASP A 24 4.46 -0.84 -9.74
N LYS A 25 4.43 -2.17 -9.82
CA LYS A 25 4.80 -2.94 -11.02
C LYS A 25 3.86 -2.70 -12.20
N MET A 26 2.55 -2.64 -11.97
CA MET A 26 1.56 -2.32 -13.01
C MET A 26 1.80 -0.92 -13.59
N ILE A 27 2.04 0.08 -12.74
CA ILE A 27 2.35 1.46 -13.15
C ILE A 27 3.66 1.48 -13.97
N ALA A 28 4.72 0.87 -13.45
CA ALA A 28 6.01 0.83 -14.13
C ALA A 28 5.91 0.17 -15.51
N THR A 29 5.18 -0.95 -15.61
CA THR A 29 4.99 -1.70 -16.86
C THR A 29 4.25 -0.87 -17.90
N TYR A 30 3.11 -0.27 -17.54
CA TYR A 30 2.32 0.58 -18.44
C TYR A 30 3.15 1.74 -19.01
N TYR A 31 3.88 2.45 -18.14
CA TYR A 31 4.68 3.59 -18.56
C TYR A 31 5.96 3.20 -19.31
N THR A 32 6.49 2.01 -19.06
CA THR A 32 7.59 1.41 -19.84
C THR A 32 7.15 1.14 -21.27
N GLN A 33 5.98 0.52 -21.46
CA GLN A 33 5.40 0.29 -22.79
C GLN A 33 5.17 1.62 -23.51
N ASN A 34 4.57 2.61 -22.85
CA ASN A 34 4.37 3.93 -23.43
C ASN A 34 5.68 4.64 -23.80
N TYR A 35 6.76 4.42 -23.04
CA TYR A 35 8.07 4.97 -23.35
C TYR A 35 8.64 4.38 -24.66
N TYR A 36 8.61 3.05 -24.80
CA TYR A 36 9.14 2.38 -25.98
C TYR A 36 8.26 2.56 -27.22
N LEU A 37 6.93 2.58 -27.07
CA LEU A 37 6.00 2.86 -28.17
C LEU A 37 6.19 4.25 -28.80
N LYS A 38 6.87 5.16 -28.09
CA LYS A 38 7.23 6.50 -28.59
C LYS A 38 8.63 6.55 -29.23
N GLY A 39 9.29 5.41 -29.39
CA GLY A 39 10.59 5.28 -30.06
C GLY A 39 11.77 5.79 -29.22
N ASN A 40 11.61 5.92 -27.90
CA ASN A 40 12.71 6.34 -27.03
C ASN A 40 13.73 5.21 -26.85
N ALA A 41 15.01 5.57 -26.71
CA ALA A 41 16.11 4.62 -26.60
C ALA A 41 16.24 4.02 -25.20
N GLU A 42 16.69 2.76 -25.12
CA GLU A 42 16.96 2.08 -23.84
C GLU A 42 18.03 2.80 -22.99
N SER A 43 19.03 3.41 -23.64
CA SER A 43 20.08 4.19 -22.96
C SER A 43 19.53 5.37 -22.14
N ASP A 44 18.34 5.87 -22.49
CA ASP A 44 17.68 6.99 -21.85
C ASP A 44 16.57 6.55 -20.87
N PHE A 45 16.41 5.25 -20.65
CA PHE A 45 15.29 4.70 -19.89
C PHE A 45 15.18 5.30 -18.49
N TYR A 46 16.30 5.44 -17.78
CA TYR A 46 16.33 6.02 -16.43
C TYR A 46 16.49 7.56 -16.40
N ASN A 47 16.45 8.24 -17.56
CA ASN A 47 16.57 9.68 -17.63
C ASN A 47 15.20 10.35 -17.43
N ALA A 48 14.95 10.88 -16.22
CA ALA A 48 13.70 11.55 -15.85
C ALA A 48 13.42 12.85 -16.64
N LYS A 49 14.43 13.41 -17.32
CA LYS A 49 14.26 14.59 -18.17
C LYS A 49 13.72 14.23 -19.56
N ILE A 50 13.92 12.99 -20.00
CA ILE A 50 13.49 12.48 -21.30
C ILE A 50 12.10 11.85 -21.16
N HIS A 51 11.19 12.30 -22.02
CA HIS A 51 9.81 11.87 -22.08
C HIS A 51 9.09 11.95 -20.72
N LYS A 52 8.93 13.17 -20.20
CA LYS A 52 8.36 13.46 -18.88
C LYS A 52 6.99 12.83 -18.65
N SER A 53 6.17 12.65 -19.69
CA SER A 53 4.85 12.02 -19.62
C SER A 53 4.91 10.54 -19.23
N SER A 54 6.04 9.85 -19.39
CA SER A 54 6.24 8.48 -18.92
C SER A 54 7.27 8.35 -17.79
N VAL A 55 7.56 9.44 -17.06
CA VAL A 55 8.53 9.41 -15.95
C VAL A 55 8.17 8.37 -14.87
N ARG A 56 6.88 8.04 -14.75
CA ARG A 56 6.34 7.00 -13.86
C ARG A 56 6.82 5.58 -14.21
N ARG A 57 7.48 5.35 -15.36
CA ARG A 57 8.20 4.11 -15.67
C ARG A 57 9.32 3.81 -14.66
N MET A 58 9.82 4.84 -13.98
CA MET A 58 10.83 4.74 -12.93
C MET A 58 10.23 4.45 -11.54
N THR A 59 8.96 4.07 -11.47
CA THR A 59 8.34 3.62 -10.22
C THR A 59 8.97 2.30 -9.83
N ALA A 60 9.43 2.21 -8.58
CA ALA A 60 10.04 0.99 -8.04
C ALA A 60 9.37 0.68 -6.69
N PRO A 61 9.07 -0.60 -6.42
CA PRO A 61 8.58 -1.03 -5.12
C PRO A 61 9.68 -0.94 -4.07
N ASN A 62 9.30 -0.66 -2.82
CA ASN A 62 10.22 -0.61 -1.67
C ASN A 62 10.18 -1.88 -0.83
N ASP A 63 9.06 -2.60 -0.90
CA ASP A 63 8.69 -3.78 -0.14
C ASP A 63 7.91 -4.73 -1.07
N ILE A 64 7.85 -6.02 -0.70
CA ILE A 64 7.00 -7.02 -1.32
C ILE A 64 6.21 -7.77 -0.24
N ASP A 65 4.88 -7.79 -0.38
CA ASP A 65 3.99 -8.54 0.50
C ASP A 65 3.63 -9.87 -0.17
N ILE A 66 3.78 -10.98 0.55
CA ILE A 66 3.56 -12.34 0.03
C ILE A 66 2.71 -13.12 1.02
N TYR A 67 1.64 -13.76 0.53
CA TYR A 67 0.77 -14.62 1.32
C TYR A 67 0.94 -16.09 0.94
N PHE A 68 0.98 -16.96 1.94
CA PHE A 68 0.90 -18.41 1.78
C PHE A 68 -0.28 -18.96 2.57
N LYS A 69 -1.01 -19.91 1.99
CA LYS A 69 -2.18 -20.53 2.63
C LYS A 69 -1.87 -21.36 3.87
N ARG A 70 -0.61 -21.73 4.09
CA ARG A 70 -0.18 -22.60 5.19
C ARG A 70 1.18 -22.18 5.71
N GLN A 71 1.38 -22.34 7.03
CA GLN A 71 2.64 -21.96 7.65
C GLN A 71 3.82 -22.79 7.12
N GLU A 72 3.66 -24.10 6.90
CA GLU A 72 4.76 -24.96 6.44
C GLU A 72 5.24 -24.58 5.04
N ILE A 73 4.35 -24.01 4.22
CA ILE A 73 4.70 -23.51 2.89
C ILE A 73 5.49 -22.22 3.00
N ALA A 74 5.05 -21.30 3.86
CA ALA A 74 5.80 -20.08 4.15
C ALA A 74 7.21 -20.41 4.69
N ASP A 75 7.32 -21.35 5.62
CA ASP A 75 8.62 -21.73 6.20
C ASP A 75 9.55 -22.34 5.14
N ARG A 76 9.05 -23.21 4.23
CA ARG A 76 9.85 -23.73 3.10
C ARG A 76 10.28 -22.63 2.12
N PHE A 77 9.42 -21.66 1.85
CA PHE A 77 9.78 -20.51 1.04
C PHE A 77 10.92 -19.70 1.69
N ILE A 78 10.87 -19.48 3.01
CA ILE A 78 11.92 -18.79 3.76
C ILE A 78 13.24 -19.57 3.69
N ASP A 79 13.19 -20.89 3.89
CA ASP A 79 14.37 -21.77 3.78
C ASP A 79 14.98 -21.73 2.37
N GLU A 80 14.16 -21.67 1.32
CA GLU A 80 14.66 -21.51 -0.04
C GLU A 80 15.30 -20.13 -0.25
N LEU A 81 14.75 -19.05 0.31
CA LEU A 81 15.38 -17.73 0.25
C LEU A 81 16.77 -17.71 0.91
N HIS A 82 16.97 -18.46 2.01
CA HIS A 82 18.28 -18.61 2.65
C HIS A 82 19.35 -19.21 1.71
N SER A 83 18.94 -19.96 0.68
CA SER A 83 19.89 -20.53 -0.30
C SER A 83 20.50 -19.49 -1.25
N PHE A 84 19.90 -18.30 -1.34
CA PHE A 84 20.27 -17.27 -2.31
C PHE A 84 20.99 -16.05 -1.70
N GLY A 85 21.04 -15.93 -0.36
CA GLY A 85 21.69 -14.81 0.32
C GLY A 85 21.42 -14.79 1.83
N ASP A 86 22.01 -13.81 2.50
CA ASP A 86 21.79 -13.61 3.93
C ASP A 86 20.37 -13.08 4.15
N VAL A 87 19.52 -13.92 4.73
CA VAL A 87 18.17 -13.55 5.16
C VAL A 87 18.21 -13.22 6.65
N LEU A 88 17.95 -11.97 6.97
CA LEU A 88 17.76 -11.52 8.34
C LEU A 88 16.26 -11.55 8.65
N ILE A 89 15.86 -12.36 9.63
CA ILE A 89 14.49 -12.34 10.16
C ILE A 89 14.42 -11.20 11.17
N VAL A 90 13.67 -10.15 10.86
CA VAL A 90 13.76 -8.88 11.58
C VAL A 90 12.64 -8.73 12.61
N ARG A 91 11.42 -9.18 12.31
CA ARG A 91 10.27 -9.09 13.23
C ARG A 91 9.26 -10.20 13.02
N ASN A 92 8.79 -10.78 14.12
CA ASN A 92 7.47 -11.41 14.18
C ASN A 92 6.48 -10.32 14.64
N ASN A 93 5.62 -9.85 13.74
CA ASN A 93 4.55 -8.91 14.12
C ASN A 93 3.33 -9.68 14.62
N ASP A 94 3.52 -10.53 15.64
CA ASP A 94 2.47 -11.40 16.20
C ASP A 94 1.35 -10.62 16.94
N ALA A 95 1.41 -9.27 17.01
CA ALA A 95 0.65 -8.49 17.99
C ALA A 95 -0.23 -7.34 17.46
N THR A 96 -0.42 -7.13 16.15
CA THR A 96 -0.95 -5.82 15.68
C THR A 96 -2.33 -5.80 15.04
N TYR A 97 -3.09 -6.88 15.02
CA TYR A 97 -4.38 -6.84 14.33
C TYR A 97 -5.54 -7.46 15.11
N THR A 98 -6.71 -6.82 15.02
CA THR A 98 -8.00 -7.28 15.56
C THR A 98 -8.90 -7.77 14.43
N GLY A 99 -9.77 -8.77 14.67
CA GLY A 99 -10.70 -9.30 13.66
C GLY A 99 -10.10 -10.48 12.87
N ILE A 100 -10.46 -10.68 11.60
CA ILE A 100 -9.91 -11.77 10.72
C ILE A 100 -8.37 -11.80 10.75
N TYR A 101 -7.73 -10.66 10.94
CA TYR A 101 -6.28 -10.57 11.05
C TYR A 101 -5.68 -11.15 12.33
N SER A 102 -6.46 -11.47 13.36
CA SER A 102 -5.92 -12.28 14.47
C SER A 102 -5.61 -13.71 14.02
N LEU A 103 -6.11 -14.12 12.84
CA LEU A 103 -5.87 -15.41 12.22
C LEU A 103 -4.66 -15.41 11.29
N ILE A 104 -4.13 -14.24 10.91
CA ILE A 104 -3.01 -14.09 9.99
C ILE A 104 -1.76 -13.66 10.75
N LYS A 105 -0.69 -14.43 10.64
CA LYS A 105 0.64 -14.09 11.12
C LYS A 105 1.42 -13.34 10.07
N HIS A 106 2.28 -12.44 10.54
CA HIS A 106 3.17 -11.65 9.69
C HIS A 106 4.63 -11.81 10.14
N LYS A 107 5.50 -12.21 9.21
CA LYS A 107 6.95 -12.26 9.36
C LYS A 107 7.59 -11.26 8.41
N GLN A 108 8.43 -10.37 8.93
CA GLN A 108 9.22 -9.46 8.11
C GLN A 108 10.65 -9.98 7.96
N LEU A 109 11.10 -10.07 6.71
CA LEU A 109 12.44 -10.45 6.33
C LEU A 109 13.16 -9.27 5.66
N ILE A 110 14.47 -9.22 5.86
CA ILE A 110 15.36 -8.37 5.07
C ILE A 110 16.38 -9.27 4.38
N VAL A 111 16.38 -9.25 3.04
CA VAL A 111 17.34 -9.99 2.21
C VAL A 111 18.41 -9.02 1.69
N ASP A 112 19.68 -9.40 1.86
CA ASP A 112 20.86 -8.63 1.42
C ASP A 112 20.88 -7.17 1.92
N SER A 113 20.25 -6.89 3.08
CA SER A 113 20.09 -5.52 3.64
C SER A 113 19.39 -4.52 2.73
N ARG A 114 18.66 -4.99 1.71
CA ARG A 114 18.08 -4.14 0.65
C ARG A 114 16.61 -4.41 0.39
N LEU A 115 16.20 -5.67 0.44
CA LEU A 115 14.86 -6.09 0.06
C LEU A 115 14.06 -6.44 1.30
N THR A 116 12.97 -5.73 1.51
CA THR A 116 12.03 -6.02 2.60
C THR A 116 10.92 -6.91 2.06
N ILE A 117 10.71 -8.05 2.70
CA ILE A 117 9.67 -9.02 2.38
C ILE A 117 8.78 -9.16 3.59
N ASP A 118 7.49 -8.88 3.44
CA ASP A 118 6.49 -9.14 4.46
C ASP A 118 5.70 -10.40 4.07
N ILE A 119 5.85 -11.45 4.88
CA ILE A 119 5.24 -12.75 4.65
C ILE A 119 4.03 -12.90 5.57
N SER A 120 2.89 -13.24 4.98
CA SER A 120 1.62 -13.46 5.66
C SER A 120 1.19 -14.91 5.51
N TYR A 121 0.67 -15.52 6.58
CA TYR A 121 0.11 -16.88 6.52
C TYR A 121 -0.85 -17.13 7.70
N PRO A 122 -1.79 -18.09 7.60
CA PRO A 122 -2.70 -18.41 8.70
C PRO A 122 -1.97 -18.96 9.93
N TYR A 123 -2.53 -18.71 11.11
CA TYR A 123 -2.07 -19.36 12.33
C TYR A 123 -2.48 -20.84 12.36
N ALA A 124 -1.61 -21.72 12.88
CA ALA A 124 -1.76 -23.17 12.77
C ALA A 124 -3.09 -23.75 13.30
N ASN A 125 -3.75 -23.10 14.27
CA ASN A 125 -5.03 -23.60 14.79
C ASN A 125 -6.27 -23.14 13.99
N THR A 126 -6.09 -22.30 12.95
CA THR A 126 -7.19 -21.71 12.16
C THR A 126 -7.08 -21.95 10.65
N GLU A 127 -6.14 -22.78 10.19
CA GLU A 127 -5.90 -23.00 8.75
C GLU A 127 -7.17 -23.39 7.97
N LYS A 128 -8.03 -24.23 8.56
CA LYS A 128 -9.31 -24.64 7.96
C LYS A 128 -10.29 -23.47 7.81
N GLU A 129 -10.28 -22.53 8.74
CA GLU A 129 -11.11 -21.32 8.69
C GLU A 129 -10.57 -20.31 7.66
N CYS A 130 -9.33 -20.50 7.20
CA CYS A 130 -8.63 -19.63 6.27
C CYS A 130 -8.52 -20.21 4.84
N GLU A 131 -9.18 -21.35 4.54
CA GLU A 131 -9.10 -21.99 3.21
C GLU A 131 -9.48 -21.04 2.05
N ASP A 132 -10.46 -20.18 2.32
CA ASP A 132 -11.02 -19.19 1.37
C ASP A 132 -10.48 -17.78 1.58
N ILE A 133 -9.54 -17.59 2.51
CA ILE A 133 -8.98 -16.27 2.80
C ILE A 133 -7.84 -15.96 1.83
N GLU A 134 -7.92 -14.80 1.19
CA GLU A 134 -6.85 -14.22 0.40
C GLU A 134 -6.60 -12.74 0.77
N PRO A 135 -5.40 -12.20 0.50
CA PRO A 135 -5.16 -10.77 0.62
C PRO A 135 -6.17 -9.98 -0.23
N PRO A 136 -6.67 -8.82 0.24
CA PRO A 136 -6.25 -8.06 1.41
C PRO A 136 -6.98 -8.43 2.72
N PHE A 137 -7.53 -9.65 2.81
CA PHE A 137 -8.14 -10.21 4.02
C PHE A 137 -9.40 -9.47 4.50
N ASN A 138 -10.30 -9.12 3.56
CA ASN A 138 -11.54 -8.38 3.81
C ASN A 138 -11.34 -7.01 4.47
N ASN A 139 -10.18 -6.39 4.29
CA ASN A 139 -9.91 -5.07 4.85
C ASN A 139 -8.82 -4.38 4.02
N LEU A 140 -9.18 -4.20 2.75
CA LEU A 140 -8.48 -3.29 1.87
C LEU A 140 -8.42 -1.89 2.49
N ASP A 141 -7.30 -1.18 2.31
CA ASP A 141 -7.10 0.18 2.80
C ASP A 141 -7.28 1.26 1.73
N MET A 142 -6.87 0.96 0.51
CA MET A 142 -7.04 1.80 -0.66
C MET A 142 -7.32 0.92 -1.88
N LEU A 143 -8.22 1.35 -2.76
CA LEU A 143 -8.61 0.57 -3.94
C LEU A 143 -7.41 0.11 -4.80
N CYS A 144 -6.39 0.97 -4.95
CA CYS A 144 -5.17 0.61 -5.70
C CYS A 144 -4.36 -0.57 -5.12
N ASN A 145 -4.60 -0.97 -3.87
CA ASN A 145 -3.92 -2.09 -3.21
C ASN A 145 -4.67 -3.43 -3.33
N GLY A 146 -5.84 -3.46 -3.99
CA GLY A 146 -6.66 -4.67 -4.10
C GLY A 146 -6.14 -5.69 -5.13
N PHE A 147 -5.12 -5.34 -5.90
CA PHE A 147 -4.51 -6.25 -6.86
C PHE A 147 -3.60 -7.28 -6.18
N VAL A 148 -3.75 -8.51 -6.62
CA VAL A 148 -2.96 -9.68 -6.23
C VAL A 148 -2.38 -10.33 -7.47
N LYS A 149 -1.31 -11.09 -7.31
CA LYS A 149 -0.66 -11.84 -8.38
C LYS A 149 -0.20 -13.19 -7.87
N ASP A 150 -0.60 -14.22 -8.59
CA ASP A 150 -0.14 -15.60 -8.43
C ASP A 150 0.49 -16.09 -9.75
N ALA A 151 0.76 -17.40 -9.85
CA ALA A 151 1.32 -18.01 -11.03
C ALA A 151 0.46 -17.83 -12.31
N ASN A 152 -0.84 -17.59 -12.16
CA ASN A 152 -1.78 -17.37 -13.28
C ASN A 152 -1.84 -15.91 -13.74
N GLY A 153 -1.22 -14.99 -12.99
CA GLY A 153 -1.12 -13.58 -13.35
C GLY A 153 -1.78 -12.64 -12.36
N ILE A 154 -1.96 -11.39 -12.79
CA ILE A 154 -2.51 -10.31 -11.96
C ILE A 154 -4.05 -10.35 -12.04
N ARG A 155 -4.71 -10.29 -10.89
CA ARG A 155 -6.15 -10.11 -10.78
C ARG A 155 -6.47 -9.19 -9.60
N TYR A 156 -7.72 -8.71 -9.56
CA TYR A 156 -8.23 -8.01 -8.40
C TYR A 156 -8.81 -9.03 -7.40
N SER A 157 -8.44 -8.90 -6.13
CA SER A 157 -8.87 -9.83 -5.06
C SER A 157 -10.39 -9.91 -4.96
N SER A 158 -10.90 -11.09 -4.63
CA SER A 158 -12.31 -11.40 -4.37
C SER A 158 -12.75 -11.20 -2.92
N THR A 159 -11.81 -10.94 -2.02
CA THR A 159 -12.07 -10.75 -0.59
C THR A 159 -11.50 -9.41 -0.13
N THR A 160 -12.02 -8.33 -0.70
CA THR A 160 -11.52 -6.96 -0.43
C THR A 160 -12.12 -6.34 0.82
N GLY A 161 -13.30 -6.80 1.26
CA GLY A 161 -14.09 -6.17 2.32
C GLY A 161 -14.72 -4.87 1.88
N THR A 162 -15.02 -4.73 0.58
CA THR A 162 -15.58 -3.51 -0.01
C THR A 162 -16.80 -3.83 -0.85
N TYR A 163 -17.53 -2.80 -1.29
CA TYR A 163 -18.69 -2.97 -2.18
C TYR A 163 -18.36 -3.71 -3.49
N ILE A 164 -17.08 -3.77 -3.88
CA ILE A 164 -16.62 -4.47 -5.09
C ILE A 164 -16.88 -5.98 -4.99
N ASP A 165 -16.90 -6.52 -3.77
CA ASP A 165 -17.13 -7.95 -3.54
C ASP A 165 -18.60 -8.34 -3.85
N ASP A 166 -19.52 -7.36 -3.79
CA ASP A 166 -20.96 -7.54 -4.05
C ASP A 166 -21.35 -7.25 -5.51
N LEU A 167 -20.43 -6.74 -6.34
CA LEU A 167 -20.70 -6.41 -7.74
C LEU A 167 -20.84 -7.66 -8.61
N ASP A 168 -21.70 -7.60 -9.62
CA ASP A 168 -21.75 -8.65 -10.64
C ASP A 168 -20.48 -8.67 -11.50
N GLU A 169 -20.29 -9.72 -12.30
CA GLU A 169 -19.06 -9.90 -13.11
C GLU A 169 -18.79 -8.71 -14.06
N VAL A 170 -19.82 -8.13 -14.65
CA VAL A 170 -19.70 -7.04 -15.64
C VAL A 170 -19.37 -5.73 -14.93
N GLU A 171 -20.09 -5.42 -13.86
CA GLU A 171 -19.86 -4.24 -13.01
C GLU A 171 -18.46 -4.29 -12.39
N ARG A 172 -18.08 -5.45 -11.85
CA ARG A 172 -16.76 -5.68 -11.27
C ARG A 172 -15.64 -5.46 -12.28
N LYS A 173 -15.77 -5.97 -13.51
CA LYS A 173 -14.79 -5.71 -14.58
C LYS A 173 -14.66 -4.23 -14.91
N ARG A 174 -15.79 -3.50 -14.99
CA ARG A 174 -15.78 -2.04 -15.21
C ARG A 174 -15.09 -1.31 -14.07
N GLU A 175 -15.35 -1.73 -12.84
CA GLU A 175 -14.77 -1.11 -11.66
C GLU A 175 -13.26 -1.35 -11.55
N ILE A 176 -12.81 -2.58 -11.81
CA ILE A 176 -11.38 -2.91 -11.88
C ILE A 176 -10.68 -2.09 -12.97
N ALA A 177 -11.32 -1.92 -14.13
CA ALA A 177 -10.77 -1.08 -15.22
C ALA A 177 -10.66 0.39 -14.80
N ARG A 178 -11.67 0.94 -14.11
CA ARG A 178 -11.63 2.29 -13.54
C ARG A 178 -10.47 2.44 -12.56
N ILE A 179 -10.35 1.53 -11.59
CA ILE A 179 -9.27 1.56 -10.59
C ILE A 179 -7.90 1.48 -11.28
N THR A 180 -7.76 0.66 -12.32
CA THR A 180 -6.52 0.55 -13.10
C THR A 180 -6.16 1.88 -13.78
N LEU A 181 -7.14 2.56 -14.37
CA LEU A 181 -6.93 3.89 -14.98
C LEU A 181 -6.54 4.93 -13.93
N ASP A 182 -7.24 4.97 -12.80
CA ASP A 182 -6.92 5.85 -11.68
C ASP A 182 -5.47 5.61 -11.19
N MET A 183 -5.03 4.35 -11.08
CA MET A 183 -3.65 4.02 -10.71
C MET A 183 -2.61 4.63 -11.65
N TYR A 184 -2.84 4.58 -12.96
CA TYR A 184 -1.93 5.19 -13.93
C TYR A 184 -1.86 6.71 -13.78
N GLU A 185 -2.95 7.33 -13.33
CA GLU A 185 -3.02 8.75 -13.02
C GLU A 185 -2.50 9.11 -11.61
N MET A 186 -2.07 8.12 -10.82
CA MET A 186 -1.69 8.24 -9.40
C MET A 186 -2.87 8.66 -8.52
N LYS A 187 -4.05 8.14 -8.80
CA LYS A 187 -5.30 8.42 -8.09
C LYS A 187 -5.82 7.14 -7.42
N THR A 188 -6.42 7.28 -6.24
CA THR A 188 -7.07 6.16 -5.53
C THR A 188 -8.12 6.69 -4.56
N GLU A 189 -8.92 5.79 -4.01
CA GLU A 189 -9.84 6.05 -2.89
C GLU A 189 -9.42 5.22 -1.68
N LEU A 190 -9.67 5.76 -0.49
CA LEU A 190 -9.72 5.03 0.77
C LEU A 190 -10.99 4.19 0.82
N THR A 191 -10.89 2.99 1.39
CA THR A 191 -12.00 2.02 1.48
C THR A 191 -12.64 2.03 2.85
N GLY A 192 -13.97 1.87 2.90
CA GLY A 192 -14.80 2.04 4.09
C GLY A 192 -14.66 0.96 5.18
N GLY A 193 -13.87 -0.09 4.95
CA GLY A 193 -13.56 -1.09 5.99
C GLY A 193 -12.71 -0.52 7.13
N LEU A 194 -11.94 0.55 6.84
CA LEU A 194 -11.03 1.17 7.79
C LEU A 194 -11.57 2.49 8.29
N LYS A 195 -11.60 2.64 9.61
CA LYS A 195 -11.99 3.90 10.24
C LYS A 195 -10.86 4.89 10.10
N ILE A 196 -11.14 6.04 9.51
CA ILE A 196 -10.18 7.11 9.26
C ILE A 196 -9.55 7.66 10.54
N GLU A 197 -10.27 7.46 11.65
CA GLU A 197 -9.83 7.78 13.00
C GLU A 197 -8.71 6.86 13.50
N GLU A 198 -8.40 5.78 12.78
CA GLU A 198 -7.25 4.93 13.08
C GLU A 198 -5.94 5.61 12.63
N PRO A 199 -5.00 5.91 13.55
CA PRO A 199 -3.74 6.60 13.23
C PRO A 199 -2.92 5.92 12.13
N TYR A 200 -3.04 4.59 12.01
CA TYR A 200 -2.42 3.81 10.94
C TYR A 200 -2.86 4.29 9.55
N ILE A 201 -4.15 4.59 9.34
CA ILE A 201 -4.69 5.06 8.06
C ILE A 201 -4.14 6.42 7.68
N VAL A 202 -4.07 7.33 8.65
CA VAL A 202 -3.45 8.64 8.44
C VAL A 202 -1.98 8.48 8.02
N GLY A 203 -1.24 7.59 8.68
CA GLY A 203 0.13 7.24 8.29
C GLY A 203 0.23 6.71 6.86
N ARG A 204 -0.70 5.85 6.43
CA ARG A 204 -0.76 5.31 5.04
C ARG A 204 -1.07 6.41 4.03
N VAL A 205 -2.04 7.28 4.30
CA VAL A 205 -2.38 8.45 3.46
C VAL A 205 -1.16 9.35 3.29
N VAL A 206 -0.50 9.70 4.39
CA VAL A 206 0.72 10.52 4.39
C VAL A 206 1.84 9.85 3.59
N LYS A 207 2.08 8.53 3.78
CA LYS A 207 3.07 7.76 3.01
C LYS A 207 2.79 7.91 1.51
N MET A 208 1.54 7.75 1.08
CA MET A 208 1.14 7.77 -0.32
C MET A 208 1.26 9.16 -0.98
N ILE A 209 0.82 10.22 -0.29
CA ILE A 209 0.90 11.60 -0.83
C ILE A 209 2.37 12.06 -0.95
N ASN A 210 3.24 11.59 -0.06
CA ASN A 210 4.67 11.98 -0.03
C ASN A 210 5.59 11.07 -0.89
N ARG A 211 5.04 10.11 -1.62
CA ARG A 211 5.83 9.32 -2.58
C ARG A 211 6.45 10.21 -3.67
N ARG A 212 7.53 9.73 -4.29
CA ARG A 212 8.18 10.37 -5.44
C ARG A 212 7.18 10.83 -6.50
N PHE A 213 6.22 9.95 -6.80
CA PHE A 213 5.02 10.27 -7.56
C PHE A 213 3.87 10.34 -6.56
N SER A 214 3.48 11.56 -6.18
CA SER A 214 2.44 11.81 -5.19
C SER A 214 1.10 11.22 -5.64
N TRP A 215 0.46 10.49 -4.75
CA TRP A 215 -0.89 10.00 -4.97
C TRP A 215 -1.94 11.05 -4.61
N HIS A 216 -2.97 11.15 -5.44
CA HIS A 216 -4.21 11.86 -5.14
C HIS A 216 -5.22 10.87 -4.56
N ILE A 217 -5.51 11.02 -3.27
CA ILE A 217 -6.52 10.22 -2.59
C ILE A 217 -7.82 11.03 -2.59
N VAL A 218 -8.80 10.60 -3.39
CA VAL A 218 -9.98 11.40 -3.76
C VAL A 218 -10.81 11.79 -2.54
N ASN A 219 -11.05 10.83 -1.67
CA ASN A 219 -11.81 10.97 -0.44
C ASN A 219 -10.91 11.15 0.79
N ALA A 220 -9.71 11.72 0.65
CA ALA A 220 -8.85 12.00 1.80
C ALA A 220 -9.49 13.06 2.73
N PRO A 221 -9.36 12.91 4.07
CA PRO A 221 -9.94 13.85 5.03
C PRO A 221 -9.11 15.12 5.22
N PHE A 222 -7.91 15.15 4.61
CA PHE A 222 -6.99 16.27 4.64
C PHE A 222 -6.24 16.34 3.30
N ALA A 223 -5.79 17.55 2.97
CA ALA A 223 -5.01 17.81 1.77
C ALA A 223 -3.61 18.30 2.15
N TYR A 224 -2.59 17.83 1.44
CA TYR A 224 -1.24 18.35 1.63
C TYR A 224 -1.04 19.61 0.80
N ILE A 225 -0.64 20.71 1.45
CA ILE A 225 -0.26 21.96 0.82
C ILE A 225 1.27 21.96 0.68
N LYS A 226 1.77 21.78 -0.54
CA LYS A 226 3.21 21.69 -0.80
C LYS A 226 3.94 23.04 -0.74
N CYS A 227 3.29 24.11 -1.18
CA CYS A 227 3.87 25.45 -1.27
C CYS A 227 2.81 26.48 -0.85
N GLY A 228 3.24 27.51 -0.12
CA GLY A 228 2.39 28.61 0.30
C GLY A 228 2.71 29.03 1.73
N VAL A 229 2.86 30.33 1.94
CA VAL A 229 3.02 30.93 3.26
C VAL A 229 1.67 30.85 3.96
N VAL A 230 1.61 30.02 5.00
CA VAL A 230 0.39 29.76 5.77
C VAL A 230 0.72 29.86 7.26
N VAL A 231 -0.24 30.33 8.04
CA VAL A 231 -0.10 30.38 9.50
C VAL A 231 -0.59 29.05 10.06
N CYS A 232 0.30 28.34 10.74
CA CYS A 232 -0.04 27.10 11.44
C CYS A 232 -1.07 27.39 12.53
N LYS A 233 -2.20 26.70 12.51
CA LYS A 233 -3.27 26.84 13.51
C LYS A 233 -2.81 26.46 14.93
N CYS A 234 -1.84 25.55 15.05
CA CYS A 234 -1.38 25.02 16.33
C CYS A 234 -0.33 25.92 17.02
N CYS A 235 0.72 26.29 16.31
CA CYS A 235 1.83 27.08 16.87
C CYS A 235 1.79 28.57 16.50
N ASN A 236 0.85 29.00 15.65
CA ASN A 236 0.79 30.35 15.06
C ASN A 236 2.03 30.77 14.27
N GLU A 237 2.94 29.85 13.95
CA GLU A 237 4.10 30.13 13.13
C GLU A 237 3.74 30.15 11.64
N THR A 238 4.45 31.00 10.91
CA THR A 238 4.37 31.05 9.45
C THR A 238 5.22 29.93 8.86
N VAL A 239 4.58 29.01 8.14
CA VAL A 239 5.22 27.84 7.52
C VAL A 239 5.05 27.87 6.01
N ASN A 240 5.98 27.24 5.29
CA ASN A 240 5.86 27.05 3.85
C ASN A 240 5.32 25.64 3.56
N GLY A 241 4.00 25.58 3.37
CA GLY A 241 3.30 24.31 3.23
C GLY A 241 2.99 23.62 4.56
N GLY A 242 2.18 22.57 4.50
CA GLY A 242 1.62 21.90 5.67
C GLY A 242 0.44 21.00 5.30
N TYR A 243 -0.32 20.57 6.31
CA TYR A 243 -1.52 19.76 6.10
C TYR A 243 -2.77 20.62 6.35
N ARG A 244 -3.68 20.60 5.39
CA ARG A 244 -4.98 21.26 5.49
C ARG A 244 -6.03 20.28 5.98
N VAL A 245 -6.67 20.62 7.08
CA VAL A 245 -7.86 19.94 7.60
C VAL A 245 -8.98 20.95 7.58
N ASN A 246 -10.00 20.73 6.76
CA ASN A 246 -11.05 21.72 6.49
C ASN A 246 -10.46 23.10 6.11
N LYS A 247 -10.76 24.12 6.91
CA LYS A 247 -10.25 25.50 6.74
C LYS A 247 -8.89 25.75 7.40
N ASN A 248 -8.45 24.87 8.30
CA ASN A 248 -7.26 25.06 9.11
C ASN A 248 -6.04 24.46 8.41
N VAL A 249 -4.87 25.09 8.62
CA VAL A 249 -3.59 24.59 8.12
C VAL A 249 -2.65 24.36 9.28
N TYR A 250 -1.93 23.24 9.25
CA TYR A 250 -1.01 22.82 10.28
C TYR A 250 0.39 22.69 9.70
N ALA A 251 1.39 23.22 10.41
CA ALA A 251 2.80 22.86 10.19
C ALA A 251 2.93 21.33 10.22
N ARG A 252 3.89 20.76 9.48
CA ARG A 252 4.03 19.30 9.41
C ARG A 252 4.25 18.69 10.79
N GLU A 253 5.14 19.30 11.56
CA GLU A 253 5.51 18.91 12.91
C GLU A 253 4.29 18.99 13.83
N CYS A 254 3.56 20.11 13.82
CA CYS A 254 2.33 20.25 14.61
C CYS A 254 1.23 19.28 14.18
N PHE A 255 1.10 18.97 12.89
CA PHE A 255 0.12 17.99 12.40
C PHE A 255 0.46 16.60 12.94
N TYR A 256 1.72 16.17 12.83
CA TYR A 256 2.16 14.89 13.41
C TYR A 256 2.06 14.88 14.93
N GLU A 257 2.47 15.95 15.59
CA GLU A 257 2.32 16.10 17.03
C GLU A 257 0.85 15.95 17.43
N LYS A 258 -0.09 16.59 16.74
CA LYS A 258 -1.53 16.43 17.02
C LYS A 258 -2.04 15.01 16.74
N LEU A 259 -1.44 14.29 15.78
CA LEU A 259 -1.75 12.89 15.50
C LEU A 259 -1.17 11.94 16.56
N TYR A 260 0.01 12.22 17.12
CA TYR A 260 0.76 11.31 17.99
C TYR A 260 0.69 11.66 19.50
N ASN A 261 0.48 12.93 19.87
CA ASN A 261 0.33 13.38 21.27
C ASN A 261 -1.08 13.13 21.84
N LYS A 262 -2.06 12.77 21.00
CA LYS A 262 -3.19 12.01 21.51
C LYS A 262 -2.67 10.59 21.74
N GLU A 263 -2.45 10.25 23.01
CA GLU A 263 -2.10 8.88 23.42
C GLU A 263 -2.89 7.88 22.59
N PHE A 264 -2.18 6.86 22.12
CA PHE A 264 -2.58 5.72 21.31
C PHE A 264 -3.70 4.85 21.99
N LYS A 265 -4.80 5.48 22.39
CA LYS A 265 -5.99 4.87 22.96
C LYS A 265 -7.13 5.18 22.01
N ARG A 266 -7.49 4.19 21.18
CA ARG A 266 -8.84 3.79 20.73
C ARG A 266 -10.00 4.81 20.72
N GLU A 267 -9.77 6.10 20.62
CA GLU A 267 -10.83 7.10 20.60
C GLU A 267 -11.17 7.42 19.15
N LEU A 268 -12.27 6.78 18.76
CA LEU A 268 -12.94 6.74 17.45
C LEU A 268 -13.43 8.09 16.91
N ASN A 269 -12.81 9.22 17.28
CA ASN A 269 -13.13 10.56 16.79
C ASN A 269 -11.87 11.43 16.84
N VAL A 270 -11.00 11.34 15.82
CA VAL A 270 -9.84 12.24 15.74
C VAL A 270 -10.35 13.65 15.42
N VAL A 271 -10.41 14.46 16.46
CA VAL A 271 -10.72 15.89 16.38
C VAL A 271 -9.42 16.69 16.52
N ILE A 272 -9.07 17.47 15.51
CA ILE A 272 -7.96 18.43 15.57
C ILE A 272 -8.57 19.82 15.77
N ASP A 273 -8.37 20.40 16.95
CA ASP A 273 -8.86 21.72 17.35
C ASP A 273 -10.37 21.95 17.09
N GLY A 274 -11.20 20.97 17.43
CA GLY A 274 -12.66 21.01 17.26
C GLY A 274 -13.16 20.57 15.89
N GLU A 275 -12.27 20.35 14.91
CA GLU A 275 -12.61 19.84 13.58
C GLU A 275 -12.47 18.32 13.53
N LYS A 276 -13.54 17.60 13.17
CA LYS A 276 -13.49 16.15 12.99
C LYS A 276 -12.77 15.80 11.69
N LEU A 277 -11.82 14.87 11.72
CA LEU A 277 -11.34 14.20 10.52
C LEU A 277 -12.44 13.23 10.04
N SER A 278 -13.25 13.67 9.10
CA SER A 278 -14.21 12.83 8.38
C SER A 278 -13.90 12.85 6.89
N PHE A 279 -14.27 11.79 6.18
CA PHE A 279 -14.25 11.78 4.72
C PHE A 279 -15.03 13.00 4.18
N ILE A 280 -14.49 13.67 3.16
CA ILE A 280 -15.16 14.73 2.40
C ILE A 280 -16.07 14.08 1.37
#